data_AF-A0AA87Q5S5-F1
#
_entry.id   AF-A0AA87Q5S5-F1
#
_cell.length_a   1.000
_cell.length_b   1.000
_cell.length_c   1.000
_cell.angle_alpha   90.00
_cell.angle_beta   90.00
_cell.angle_gamma   90.00
#
_symmetry.space_group_name_H-M   'P 1'
#
loop_
_entity.id
_entity.type
_entity.pdbx_description
1 polymer ?
#
loop_
_entity_poly.entity_id
_entity_poly.type
_entity_poly.pdbx_seq_one_letter_code
_entity_poly.pdbx_strand_id
1 'polypeptide(L)'
;MGLMDRNAKVAVTLGDPAGVGPEVIVKALAAMPEEERRDFIVVGNIEALERADRVAATGLVFAPADIAGPGRIAVDEVALGAPLPEIGKVSPVAGDASVRYIRRAVDLAMSGAADVIVTAPINKEAMNLAGHHFDGHTGLLAHLTGSKSSFMLLASERLNTIHVSTHVSLKGAIERARTERVLATIEAGHNHFLRLGKTARIAVAGLNPHCGENGLFGTEDMEFLAPAVEQAQAKGIDVVGPISADTVFARAYNGAFDLVIAQYHDQGHIPIKLVAFETAVNVSLGLPIDRVSVDHGTAFDIAGTGKANHVNMLSAIAYARLMARSPRRKAV
;
A
#
# COMPACT_ATOMS: atom_id res chain seq x y z
N MET A 1 17.62 -14.40 23.29
CA MET A 1 17.38 -14.83 21.90
C MET A 1 17.03 -13.57 21.13
N GLY A 2 17.98 -13.05 20.36
CA GLY A 2 17.92 -11.69 19.81
C GLY A 2 16.82 -11.53 18.76
N LEU A 3 16.25 -10.33 18.66
CA LEU A 3 15.27 -9.90 17.66
C LEU A 3 15.73 -10.00 16.18
N MET A 4 16.89 -10.61 15.91
CA MET A 4 17.51 -10.68 14.58
C MET A 4 17.25 -12.00 13.82
N ASP A 5 16.62 -13.01 14.44
CA ASP A 5 16.51 -14.37 13.87
C ASP A 5 15.07 -14.87 13.61
N ARG A 6 14.04 -14.01 13.74
CA ARG A 6 12.69 -14.38 13.32
C ARG A 6 12.52 -13.98 11.85
N ASN A 7 12.37 -14.97 10.97
CA ASN A 7 11.95 -14.72 9.59
C ASN A 7 10.67 -13.87 9.59
N ALA A 8 10.74 -12.75 8.88
CA ALA A 8 9.59 -11.87 8.68
C ALA A 8 8.44 -12.66 8.05
N LYS A 9 7.24 -12.56 8.60
CA LYS A 9 6.05 -13.22 8.07
C LYS A 9 5.20 -12.22 7.29
N VAL A 10 5.14 -12.37 5.98
CA VAL A 10 4.36 -11.52 5.08
C VAL A 10 3.09 -12.26 4.66
N ALA A 11 1.92 -11.71 5.03
CA ALA A 11 0.64 -12.22 4.58
C ALA A 11 0.27 -11.56 3.24
N VAL A 12 0.20 -12.35 2.16
CA VAL A 12 -0.15 -11.86 0.83
C VAL A 12 -1.61 -12.19 0.55
N THR A 13 -2.50 -11.20 0.49
CA THR A 13 -3.91 -11.47 0.14
C THR A 13 -4.05 -11.66 -1.37
N LEU A 14 -4.75 -12.73 -1.78
CA LEU A 14 -4.95 -13.08 -3.19
C LEU A 14 -5.61 -11.96 -4.03
N GLY A 15 -6.38 -11.09 -3.38
CA GLY A 15 -7.19 -10.08 -4.06
C GLY A 15 -8.41 -10.71 -4.72
N ASP A 16 -8.83 -10.14 -5.85
CA ASP A 16 -9.92 -10.68 -6.65
C ASP A 16 -9.47 -11.96 -7.39
N PRO A 17 -10.07 -13.14 -7.10
CA PRO A 17 -9.68 -14.40 -7.74
C PRO A 17 -10.02 -14.49 -9.24
N ALA A 18 -10.87 -13.59 -9.76
CA ALA A 18 -11.14 -13.45 -11.19
C ALA A 18 -10.21 -12.45 -11.89
N GLY A 19 -9.42 -11.68 -11.13
CA GLY A 19 -8.47 -10.70 -11.65
C GLY A 19 -7.05 -11.23 -11.82
N VAL A 20 -6.10 -10.31 -12.06
CA VAL A 20 -4.67 -10.63 -12.19
C VAL A 20 -3.97 -10.95 -10.87
N GLY A 21 -4.61 -10.72 -9.72
CA GLY A 21 -4.03 -10.91 -8.38
C GLY A 21 -3.33 -12.27 -8.22
N PRO A 22 -4.02 -13.40 -8.46
CA PRO A 22 -3.41 -14.73 -8.47
C PRO A 22 -2.18 -14.83 -9.39
N GLU A 23 -2.26 -14.32 -10.62
CA GLU A 23 -1.17 -14.42 -11.62
C GLU A 23 0.08 -13.65 -11.19
N VAL A 24 -0.08 -12.43 -10.68
CA VAL A 24 1.07 -11.62 -10.24
C VAL A 24 1.71 -12.17 -8.97
N ILE A 25 0.93 -12.80 -8.07
CA ILE A 25 1.46 -13.47 -6.87
C ILE A 25 2.31 -14.67 -7.26
N VAL A 26 1.77 -15.57 -8.09
CA VAL A 26 2.47 -16.79 -8.52
C VAL A 26 3.79 -16.44 -9.20
N LYS A 27 3.77 -15.50 -10.15
CA LYS A 27 4.98 -15.05 -10.84
C LYS A 27 5.99 -14.40 -9.91
N ALA A 28 5.55 -13.54 -8.98
CA ALA A 28 6.43 -12.90 -8.02
C ALA A 28 7.10 -13.93 -7.10
N LEU A 29 6.34 -14.89 -6.54
CA LEU A 29 6.91 -15.94 -5.70
C LEU A 29 7.88 -16.84 -6.47
N ALA A 30 7.58 -17.16 -7.73
CA ALA A 30 8.45 -17.97 -8.58
C ALA A 30 9.78 -17.27 -8.90
N ALA A 31 9.78 -15.94 -9.05
CA ALA A 31 10.98 -15.15 -9.28
C ALA A 31 11.90 -15.06 -8.04
N MET A 32 11.41 -15.42 -6.85
CA MET A 32 12.19 -15.40 -5.61
C MET A 32 12.95 -16.71 -5.39
N PRO A 33 14.11 -16.68 -4.70
CA PRO A 33 14.78 -17.89 -4.22
C PRO A 33 13.86 -18.71 -3.30
N GLU A 34 13.99 -20.05 -3.34
CA GLU A 34 13.10 -20.94 -2.58
C GLU A 34 13.17 -20.70 -1.07
N GLU A 35 14.36 -20.42 -0.54
CA GLU A 35 14.54 -20.13 0.88
C GLU A 35 13.76 -18.90 1.35
N GLU A 36 13.60 -17.90 0.49
CA GLU A 36 12.88 -16.67 0.82
C GLU A 36 11.36 -16.87 0.78
N ARG A 37 10.85 -17.83 0.01
CA ARG A 37 9.40 -18.09 -0.12
C ARG A 37 8.76 -18.52 1.20
N ARG A 38 9.56 -19.04 2.14
CA ARG A 38 9.10 -19.47 3.48
C ARG A 38 8.66 -18.31 4.38
N ASP A 39 9.04 -17.09 4.02
CA ASP A 39 8.63 -15.86 4.71
C ASP A 39 7.18 -15.46 4.37
N PHE A 40 6.54 -16.12 3.40
CA PHE A 40 5.24 -15.75 2.88
C PHE A 40 4.15 -16.76 3.24
N ILE A 41 2.99 -16.23 3.56
CA ILE A 41 1.74 -16.98 3.62
C ILE A 41 0.73 -16.29 2.69
N VAL A 42 0.20 -17.02 1.72
CA VAL A 42 -0.85 -16.48 0.85
C VAL A 42 -2.20 -16.67 1.54
N VAL A 43 -2.94 -15.59 1.76
CA VAL A 43 -4.29 -15.65 2.29
C VAL A 43 -5.25 -15.64 1.10
N GLY A 44 -5.86 -16.79 0.81
CA GLY A 44 -6.53 -16.99 -0.45
C GLY A 44 -7.11 -18.38 -0.65
N ASN A 45 -7.25 -18.77 -1.91
CA ASN A 45 -7.79 -20.07 -2.31
C ASN A 45 -6.75 -20.82 -3.17
N ILE A 46 -6.51 -22.08 -2.85
CA ILE A 46 -5.50 -22.92 -3.52
C ILE A 46 -5.86 -23.14 -4.99
N GLU A 47 -7.12 -23.46 -5.29
CA GLU A 47 -7.57 -23.71 -6.66
C GLU A 47 -7.33 -22.48 -7.57
N ALA A 48 -7.53 -21.26 -7.05
CA ALA A 48 -7.24 -20.03 -7.77
C ALA A 48 -5.73 -19.85 -8.07
N LEU A 49 -4.86 -20.20 -7.12
CA LEU A 49 -3.41 -20.16 -7.30
C LEU A 49 -2.93 -21.21 -8.30
N GLU A 50 -3.45 -22.44 -8.22
CA GLU A 50 -3.17 -23.49 -9.19
C GLU A 50 -3.65 -23.12 -10.60
N ARG A 51 -4.82 -22.47 -10.70
CA ARG A 51 -5.32 -21.93 -11.98
C ARG A 51 -4.38 -20.89 -12.57
N ALA A 52 -3.82 -20.02 -11.73
CA ALA A 52 -2.85 -19.04 -12.15
C ALA A 52 -1.49 -19.67 -12.52
N ASP A 53 -1.03 -20.68 -11.79
CA ASP A 53 0.21 -21.39 -12.09
C ASP A 53 0.14 -22.16 -13.41
N ARG A 54 -1.01 -22.75 -13.78
CA ARG A 54 -1.19 -23.37 -15.09
C ARG A 54 -0.95 -22.42 -16.25
N VAL A 55 -1.28 -21.13 -16.07
CA VAL A 55 -1.07 -20.09 -17.09
C VAL A 55 0.35 -19.54 -17.03
N ALA A 56 0.90 -19.35 -15.83
CA ALA A 56 2.24 -18.81 -15.63
C ALA A 56 3.37 -19.85 -15.83
N ALA A 57 3.03 -21.14 -15.79
CA ALA A 57 3.92 -22.29 -15.93
C ALA A 57 5.14 -22.24 -14.98
N THR A 58 4.92 -21.88 -13.70
CA THR A 58 6.03 -21.71 -12.74
C THR A 58 6.37 -22.99 -12.00
N GLY A 59 5.45 -23.95 -11.93
CA GLY A 59 5.65 -25.24 -11.26
C GLY A 59 5.62 -25.14 -9.74
N LEU A 60 5.06 -24.06 -9.19
CA LEU A 60 4.88 -23.90 -7.75
C LEU A 60 3.81 -24.85 -7.22
N VAL A 61 4.07 -25.43 -6.05
CA VAL A 61 3.12 -26.29 -5.34
C VAL A 61 2.57 -25.55 -4.15
N PHE A 62 1.24 -25.49 -4.05
CA PHE A 62 0.53 -24.82 -2.96
C PHE A 62 0.01 -25.85 -1.97
N ALA A 63 0.00 -25.52 -0.68
CA ALA A 63 -0.57 -26.37 0.35
C ALA A 63 -1.14 -25.54 1.50
N PRO A 64 -2.17 -26.05 2.22
CA PRO A 64 -2.65 -25.42 3.44
C PRO A 64 -1.51 -25.21 4.44
N ALA A 65 -1.49 -24.06 5.10
CA ALA A 65 -0.36 -23.59 5.91
C ALA A 65 -0.02 -24.50 7.10
N ASP A 66 -0.97 -25.28 7.60
CA ASP A 66 -0.80 -26.26 8.68
C ASP A 66 -0.06 -27.54 8.24
N ILE A 67 -0.04 -27.84 6.93
CA ILE A 67 0.62 -29.03 6.37
C ILE A 67 1.69 -28.71 5.30
N ALA A 68 1.94 -27.43 5.02
CA ALA A 68 2.93 -27.01 4.03
C ALA A 68 4.36 -27.41 4.45
N GLY A 69 4.91 -28.40 3.74
CA GLY A 69 6.31 -28.84 3.89
C GLY A 69 7.30 -28.03 3.04
N PRO A 70 8.60 -28.39 3.07
CA PRO A 70 9.63 -27.78 2.23
C PRO A 70 9.25 -27.77 0.73
N GLY A 71 9.63 -26.70 0.02
CA GLY A 71 9.34 -26.51 -1.41
C GLY A 71 7.90 -26.13 -1.76
N ARG A 72 7.00 -26.02 -0.77
CA ARG A 72 5.60 -25.64 -0.98
C ARG A 72 5.34 -24.22 -0.50
N ILE A 73 4.44 -23.52 -1.20
CA ILE A 73 3.91 -22.21 -0.77
C ILE A 73 2.80 -22.47 0.24
N ALA A 74 2.94 -21.91 1.44
CA ALA A 74 1.93 -21.99 2.48
C ALA A 74 0.72 -21.08 2.15
N VAL A 75 -0.48 -21.64 2.25
CA VAL A 75 -1.74 -20.92 2.00
C VAL A 75 -2.62 -20.96 3.25
N ASP A 76 -2.98 -19.80 3.78
CA ASP A 76 -4.10 -19.68 4.73
C ASP A 76 -5.39 -19.76 3.90
N GLU A 77 -5.88 -21.00 3.75
CA GLU A 77 -6.96 -21.29 2.84
C GLU A 77 -8.30 -20.76 3.36
N VAL A 78 -8.94 -19.95 2.52
CA VAL A 78 -10.25 -19.36 2.75
C VAL A 78 -11.20 -19.87 1.67
N ALA A 79 -12.05 -20.82 2.06
CA ALA A 79 -12.98 -21.50 1.17
C ALA A 79 -13.94 -20.50 0.48
N LEU A 80 -14.17 -20.63 -0.82
CA LEU A 80 -15.06 -19.73 -1.55
C LEU A 80 -16.54 -19.92 -1.19
N GLY A 81 -16.94 -21.14 -0.83
CA GLY A 81 -18.35 -21.51 -0.64
C GLY A 81 -19.13 -21.64 -1.96
N ALA A 82 -18.45 -21.53 -3.10
CA ALA A 82 -18.96 -21.62 -4.45
C ALA A 82 -17.82 -22.03 -5.41
N PRO A 83 -18.12 -22.45 -6.65
CA PRO A 83 -17.08 -22.65 -7.67
C PRO A 83 -16.25 -21.39 -7.93
N LEU A 84 -15.03 -21.57 -8.45
CA LEU A 84 -14.20 -20.44 -8.85
C LEU A 84 -14.93 -19.53 -9.84
N PRO A 85 -14.88 -18.19 -9.65
CA PRO A 85 -15.48 -17.26 -10.57
C PRO A 85 -14.75 -17.30 -11.93
N GLU A 86 -15.51 -16.99 -13.00
CA GLU A 86 -14.97 -16.85 -14.33
C GLU A 86 -13.92 -15.73 -14.37
N ILE A 87 -12.79 -15.99 -15.01
CA ILE A 87 -11.69 -15.03 -15.13
C ILE A 87 -12.15 -13.81 -15.94
N GLY A 88 -11.74 -12.62 -15.50
CA GLY A 88 -12.00 -11.37 -16.20
C GLY A 88 -13.45 -10.87 -16.09
N LYS A 89 -14.29 -11.50 -15.26
CA LYS A 89 -15.68 -11.07 -15.04
C LYS A 89 -15.92 -10.66 -13.59
N VAL A 90 -16.67 -9.58 -13.43
CA VAL A 90 -17.19 -9.15 -12.14
C VAL A 90 -18.06 -10.26 -11.55
N SER A 91 -17.82 -10.61 -10.28
CA SER A 91 -18.56 -11.67 -9.59
C SER A 91 -18.77 -11.35 -8.10
N PRO A 92 -19.99 -11.53 -7.55
CA PRO A 92 -20.21 -11.37 -6.12
C PRO A 92 -19.42 -12.40 -5.29
N VAL A 93 -19.18 -13.60 -5.82
CA VAL A 93 -18.31 -14.59 -5.15
C VAL A 93 -16.89 -14.06 -5.02
N ALA A 94 -16.36 -13.43 -6.07
CA ALA A 94 -15.03 -12.84 -6.07
C ALA A 94 -14.92 -11.64 -5.11
N GLY A 95 -15.97 -10.80 -5.07
CA GLY A 95 -16.08 -9.67 -4.16
C GLY A 95 -16.09 -10.10 -2.70
N ASP A 96 -16.94 -11.06 -2.34
CA ASP A 96 -17.01 -11.62 -0.98
C ASP A 96 -15.68 -12.27 -0.57
N ALA A 97 -15.09 -13.08 -1.47
CA ALA A 97 -13.80 -13.72 -1.24
C ALA A 97 -12.70 -12.70 -0.94
N SER A 98 -12.61 -11.62 -1.74
CA SER A 98 -11.65 -10.54 -1.55
C SER A 98 -11.72 -9.93 -0.15
N VAL A 99 -12.94 -9.66 0.34
CA VAL A 99 -13.17 -9.09 1.68
C VAL A 99 -12.75 -10.08 2.77
N ARG A 100 -13.08 -11.37 2.60
CA ARG A 100 -12.69 -12.40 3.57
C ARG A 100 -11.18 -12.64 3.62
N TYR A 101 -10.49 -12.58 2.48
CA TYR A 101 -9.02 -12.64 2.44
C TYR A 101 -8.39 -11.48 3.22
N ILE A 102 -8.89 -10.26 3.01
CA ILE A 102 -8.39 -9.08 3.73
C ILE A 102 -8.69 -9.20 5.23
N ARG A 103 -9.91 -9.59 5.61
CA ARG A 103 -10.28 -9.81 7.02
C ARG A 103 -9.34 -10.81 7.69
N ARG A 104 -9.10 -11.95 7.05
CA ARG A 104 -8.21 -12.98 7.57
C ARG A 104 -6.76 -12.49 7.70
N ALA A 105 -6.26 -11.73 6.72
CA ALA A 105 -4.92 -11.14 6.82
C ALA A 105 -4.81 -10.08 7.93
N VAL A 106 -5.87 -9.30 8.17
CA VAL A 106 -5.94 -8.38 9.32
C VAL A 106 -5.91 -9.17 10.64
N ASP A 107 -6.65 -10.27 10.76
CA ASP A 107 -6.62 -11.12 11.96
C ASP A 107 -5.22 -11.69 12.22
N LEU A 108 -4.52 -12.14 11.17
CA LEU A 108 -3.14 -12.61 11.26
C LEU A 108 -2.18 -11.49 11.71
N ALA A 109 -2.35 -10.28 11.18
CA ALA A 109 -1.51 -9.15 11.55
C ALA A 109 -1.78 -8.67 13.00
N MET A 110 -3.04 -8.56 13.39
CA MET A 110 -3.45 -8.13 14.74
C MET A 110 -3.04 -9.14 15.82
N SER A 111 -3.01 -10.44 15.49
CA SER A 111 -2.54 -11.49 16.40
C SER A 111 -1.01 -11.67 16.43
N GLY A 112 -0.26 -10.99 15.55
CA GLY A 112 1.20 -11.13 15.40
C GLY A 112 1.64 -12.41 14.68
N ALA A 113 0.71 -13.11 14.02
CA ALA A 113 0.98 -14.25 13.16
C ALA A 113 1.57 -13.82 11.79
N ALA A 114 1.28 -12.58 11.36
CA ALA A 114 1.93 -11.89 10.25
C ALA A 114 2.48 -10.53 10.71
N ASP A 115 3.65 -10.15 10.21
CA ASP A 115 4.28 -8.86 10.54
C ASP A 115 3.80 -7.75 9.59
N VAL A 116 3.54 -8.08 8.33
CA VAL A 116 3.08 -7.12 7.30
C VAL A 116 2.09 -7.79 6.34
N ILE A 117 1.08 -7.06 5.90
CA ILE A 117 0.15 -7.48 4.85
C ILE A 117 0.61 -6.90 3.50
N VAL A 118 0.67 -7.73 2.46
CA VAL A 118 0.78 -7.31 1.06
C VAL A 118 -0.54 -7.61 0.38
N THR A 119 -1.19 -6.61 -0.21
CA THR A 119 -2.48 -6.82 -0.88
C THR A 119 -2.36 -6.79 -2.39
N ALA A 120 -2.91 -7.81 -3.05
CA ALA A 120 -3.19 -7.77 -4.48
C ALA A 120 -4.48 -6.94 -4.78
N PRO A 121 -4.77 -6.64 -6.06
CA PRO A 121 -5.89 -5.79 -6.44
C PRO A 121 -7.25 -6.42 -6.13
N ILE A 122 -8.23 -5.58 -5.80
CA ILE A 122 -9.64 -5.96 -5.59
C ILE A 122 -10.54 -5.15 -6.52
N ASN A 123 -11.69 -5.70 -6.88
CA ASN A 123 -12.69 -5.00 -7.69
C ASN A 123 -13.82 -4.44 -6.80
N LYS A 124 -14.01 -3.12 -6.80
CA LYS A 124 -15.02 -2.44 -5.96
C LYS A 124 -16.45 -2.78 -6.36
N GLU A 125 -16.72 -2.98 -7.65
CA GLU A 125 -18.04 -3.36 -8.14
C GLU A 125 -18.41 -4.77 -7.66
N ALA A 126 -17.47 -5.72 -7.76
CA ALA A 126 -17.63 -7.07 -7.24
C ALA A 126 -17.93 -7.08 -5.73
N MET A 127 -17.19 -6.28 -4.94
CA MET A 127 -17.45 -6.11 -3.50
C MET A 127 -18.86 -5.58 -3.22
N ASN A 128 -19.30 -4.57 -3.96
CA ASN A 128 -20.64 -4.00 -3.78
C ASN A 128 -21.74 -5.00 -4.14
N LEU A 129 -21.57 -5.76 -5.24
CA LEU A 129 -22.50 -6.83 -5.62
C LEU A 129 -22.59 -7.95 -4.56
N ALA A 130 -21.53 -8.15 -3.80
CA ALA A 130 -21.48 -9.07 -2.67
C ALA A 130 -22.07 -8.50 -1.37
N GLY A 131 -22.59 -7.26 -1.38
CA GLY A 131 -23.13 -6.59 -0.20
C GLY A 131 -22.10 -5.89 0.69
N HIS A 132 -20.85 -5.77 0.24
CA HIS A 132 -19.77 -5.11 0.99
C HIS A 132 -19.54 -3.68 0.47
N HIS A 133 -20.17 -2.70 1.12
CA HIS A 133 -20.15 -1.29 0.69
C HIS A 133 -18.95 -0.50 1.25
N PHE A 134 -17.75 -0.83 0.79
CA PHE A 134 -16.52 -0.09 1.11
C PHE A 134 -15.94 0.61 -0.12
N ASP A 135 -15.16 1.67 0.11
CA ASP A 135 -14.49 2.45 -0.94
C ASP A 135 -13.22 1.75 -1.51
N GLY A 136 -12.92 0.54 -1.04
CA GLY A 136 -11.79 -0.29 -1.40
C GLY A 136 -11.01 -0.75 -0.16
N HIS A 137 -9.71 -0.97 -0.34
CA HIS A 137 -8.81 -1.40 0.74
C HIS A 137 -8.78 -0.42 1.92
N THR A 138 -8.71 0.88 1.66
CA THR A 138 -8.52 1.90 2.71
C THR A 138 -9.67 1.90 3.72
N GLY A 139 -10.92 2.02 3.27
CA GLY A 139 -12.09 2.02 4.15
C GLY A 139 -12.31 0.67 4.83
N LEU A 140 -12.08 -0.44 4.12
CA LEU A 140 -12.19 -1.77 4.70
C LEU A 140 -11.16 -2.00 5.82
N LEU A 141 -9.88 -1.67 5.58
CA LEU A 141 -8.83 -1.82 6.59
C LEU A 141 -9.11 -0.93 7.81
N ALA A 142 -9.49 0.33 7.61
CA ALA A 142 -9.85 1.24 8.70
C ALA A 142 -11.01 0.69 9.55
N HIS A 143 -12.05 0.15 8.91
CA HIS A 143 -13.17 -0.49 9.59
C HIS A 143 -12.71 -1.71 10.41
N LEU A 144 -11.94 -2.62 9.81
CA LEU A 144 -11.47 -3.84 10.46
C LEU A 144 -10.52 -3.57 11.63
N THR A 145 -9.78 -2.46 11.60
CA THR A 145 -8.80 -2.09 12.63
C THR A 145 -9.32 -1.07 13.63
N GLY A 146 -10.62 -0.72 13.59
CA GLY A 146 -11.20 0.31 14.45
C GLY A 146 -10.53 1.69 14.32
N SER A 147 -9.91 1.96 13.17
CA SER A 147 -9.14 3.17 12.92
C SER A 147 -9.97 4.20 12.17
N LYS A 148 -9.79 5.50 12.45
CA LYS A 148 -10.53 6.56 11.74
C LYS A 148 -10.18 6.63 10.26
N SER A 149 -8.88 6.53 9.95
CA SER A 149 -8.33 6.55 8.59
C SER A 149 -6.86 6.16 8.61
N SER A 150 -6.26 6.00 7.43
CA SER A 150 -4.82 5.90 7.23
C SER A 150 -4.29 7.06 6.39
N PHE A 151 -2.98 7.31 6.45
CA PHE A 151 -2.29 8.15 5.48
C PHE A 151 -1.76 7.29 4.33
N MET A 152 -1.88 7.78 3.11
CA MET A 152 -1.42 7.08 1.91
C MET A 152 -0.04 7.59 1.52
N LEU A 153 0.97 6.75 1.69
CA LEU A 153 2.31 6.95 1.16
C LEU A 153 2.43 6.17 -0.15
N LEU A 154 2.83 6.85 -1.22
CA LEU A 154 3.39 6.20 -2.39
C LEU A 154 4.91 6.19 -2.25
N ALA A 155 5.50 5.01 -2.34
CA ALA A 155 6.92 4.83 -2.19
C ALA A 155 7.54 4.19 -3.44
N SER A 156 8.70 4.67 -3.83
CA SER A 156 9.53 4.10 -4.88
C SER A 156 11.00 4.29 -4.50
N GLU A 157 11.92 3.71 -5.26
CA GLU A 157 13.36 3.84 -5.01
C GLU A 157 13.83 5.32 -4.95
N ARG A 158 13.29 6.17 -5.84
CA ARG A 158 13.78 7.54 -6.04
C ARG A 158 12.84 8.64 -5.57
N LEU A 159 11.54 8.36 -5.45
CA LEU A 159 10.55 9.37 -5.07
C LEU A 159 9.51 8.76 -4.13
N ASN A 160 9.31 9.41 -2.99
CA ASN A 160 8.27 9.07 -2.03
C ASN A 160 7.38 10.27 -1.80
N THR A 161 6.07 10.07 -1.73
CA THR A 161 5.09 11.12 -1.45
C THR A 161 3.96 10.63 -0.56
N ILE A 162 3.59 11.41 0.44
CA ILE A 162 2.46 11.13 1.33
C ILE A 162 1.38 12.20 1.17
N HIS A 163 0.13 11.77 1.20
CA HIS A 163 -1.00 12.61 0.83
C HIS A 163 -1.77 13.11 2.06
N VAL A 164 -1.97 14.42 2.12
CA VAL A 164 -2.87 15.10 3.09
C VAL A 164 -4.32 14.66 2.82
N SER A 165 -4.71 14.60 1.54
CA SER A 165 -6.01 14.11 1.08
C SER A 165 -5.88 13.20 -0.16
N THR A 166 -6.78 12.23 -0.29
CA THR A 166 -6.79 11.25 -1.41
C THR A 166 -8.09 11.35 -2.23
N HIS A 167 -8.97 10.35 -2.18
CA HIS A 167 -10.17 10.27 -3.02
C HIS A 167 -11.29 11.22 -2.56
N VAL A 168 -11.11 12.51 -2.77
CA VAL A 168 -12.08 13.59 -2.50
C VAL A 168 -12.15 14.55 -3.69
N SER A 169 -13.20 15.36 -3.78
CA SER A 169 -13.23 16.45 -4.76
C SER A 169 -12.09 17.45 -4.50
N LEU A 170 -11.62 18.15 -5.53
CA LEU A 170 -10.55 19.14 -5.38
C LEU A 170 -10.94 20.23 -4.36
N LYS A 171 -12.20 20.67 -4.35
CA LYS A 171 -12.74 21.57 -3.32
C LYS A 171 -12.57 20.97 -1.91
N GLY A 172 -12.96 19.71 -1.73
CA GLY A 172 -12.82 19.01 -0.46
C GLY A 172 -11.35 18.79 -0.06
N ALA A 173 -10.43 18.67 -1.02
CA ALA A 173 -9.00 18.62 -0.75
C ALA A 173 -8.47 19.96 -0.19
N ILE A 174 -8.87 21.09 -0.80
CA ILE A 174 -8.53 22.45 -0.33
C ILE A 174 -9.07 22.69 1.09
N GLU A 175 -10.31 22.26 1.37
CA GLU A 175 -10.92 22.37 2.71
C GLU A 175 -10.19 21.53 3.77
N ARG A 176 -9.60 20.40 3.37
CA ARG A 176 -8.86 19.48 4.27
C ARG A 176 -7.42 19.88 4.51
N ALA A 177 -6.83 20.71 3.66
CA ALA A 177 -5.48 21.24 3.81
C ALA A 177 -5.45 22.30 4.93
N ARG A 178 -5.58 21.83 6.17
CA ARG A 178 -5.54 22.62 7.41
C ARG A 178 -4.34 22.23 8.25
N THR A 179 -3.87 23.15 9.08
CA THR A 179 -2.63 23.04 9.86
C THR A 179 -2.50 21.69 10.57
N GLU A 180 -3.53 21.26 11.30
CA GLU A 180 -3.49 19.99 12.05
C GLU A 180 -3.37 18.77 11.14
N ARG A 181 -4.07 18.78 10.00
CA ARG A 181 -4.04 17.68 9.05
C ARG A 181 -2.70 17.59 8.32
N VAL A 182 -2.14 18.73 7.92
CA VAL A 182 -0.81 18.79 7.29
C VAL A 182 0.26 18.35 8.28
N LEU A 183 0.22 18.86 9.52
CA LEU A 183 1.14 18.45 10.59
C LEU A 183 1.07 16.94 10.85
N ALA A 184 -0.14 16.39 11.02
CA ALA A 184 -0.31 14.94 11.23
C ALA A 184 0.22 14.11 10.04
N THR A 185 0.15 14.66 8.81
CA THR A 185 0.71 14.01 7.62
C THR A 185 2.24 14.05 7.61
N ILE A 186 2.85 15.19 7.98
CA ILE A 186 4.30 15.32 8.17
C ILE A 186 4.78 14.30 9.21
N GLU A 187 4.12 14.23 10.36
CA GLU A 187 4.47 13.32 11.46
C GLU A 187 4.31 11.86 11.05
N ALA A 188 3.24 11.50 10.34
CA ALA A 188 3.05 10.14 9.84
C ALA A 188 4.19 9.71 8.92
N GLY A 189 4.60 10.59 8.00
CA GLY A 189 5.75 10.37 7.13
C GLY A 189 7.07 10.27 7.90
N HIS A 190 7.36 11.25 8.75
CA HIS A 190 8.55 11.29 9.59
C HIS A 190 8.71 10.02 10.45
N ASN A 191 7.66 9.65 11.18
CA ASN A 191 7.67 8.47 12.05
C ASN A 191 7.87 7.18 11.26
N HIS A 192 7.30 7.08 10.05
CA HIS A 192 7.50 5.93 9.20
C HIS A 192 8.96 5.80 8.73
N PHE A 193 9.56 6.87 8.23
CA PHE A 193 10.97 6.84 7.81
C PHE A 193 11.93 6.61 8.99
N LEU A 194 11.69 7.25 10.14
CA LEU A 194 12.45 6.98 11.36
C LEU A 194 12.39 5.51 11.75
N ARG A 195 11.19 4.90 11.69
CA ARG A 195 11.02 3.48 11.95
C ARG A 195 11.86 2.61 11.00
N LEU A 196 11.93 2.98 9.73
CA LEU A 196 12.78 2.33 8.73
C LEU A 196 14.29 2.64 8.89
N GLY A 197 14.68 3.32 9.97
CA GLY A 197 16.08 3.63 10.27
C GLY A 197 16.62 4.85 9.53
N LYS A 198 15.75 5.72 9.00
CA LYS A 198 16.15 6.91 8.23
C LYS A 198 15.53 8.19 8.80
N THR A 199 16.36 9.17 9.14
CA THR A 199 15.91 10.55 9.35
C THR A 199 15.70 11.19 7.98
N ALA A 200 14.45 11.26 7.52
CA ALA A 200 14.10 11.78 6.19
C ALA A 200 14.13 13.32 6.16
N ARG A 201 14.70 13.88 5.09
CA ARG A 201 14.51 15.28 4.68
C ARG A 201 13.15 15.41 4.02
N ILE A 202 12.24 16.16 4.62
CA ILE A 202 10.86 16.28 4.19
C ILE A 202 10.62 17.62 3.52
N ALA A 203 9.88 17.63 2.41
CA ALA A 203 9.40 18.87 1.80
C ALA A 203 7.87 18.91 1.78
N VAL A 204 7.27 20.05 2.10
CA VAL A 204 5.83 20.28 1.94
C VAL A 204 5.59 20.97 0.60
N ALA A 205 4.82 20.34 -0.28
CA ALA A 205 4.37 20.98 -1.52
C ALA A 205 3.32 22.05 -1.20
N GLY A 206 3.39 23.20 -1.87
CA GLY A 206 2.35 24.22 -1.79
C GLY A 206 1.01 23.71 -2.31
N LEU A 207 -0.09 24.19 -1.74
CA LEU A 207 -1.45 23.92 -2.22
C LEU A 207 -1.73 24.70 -3.50
N ASN A 208 -1.44 26.01 -3.48
CA ASN A 208 -1.65 26.89 -4.61
C ASN A 208 -0.40 26.93 -5.51
N PRO A 209 -0.57 27.29 -6.80
CA PRO A 209 0.56 27.62 -7.67
C PRO A 209 1.47 28.65 -6.98
N HIS A 210 2.79 28.42 -7.04
CA HIS A 210 3.78 29.32 -6.46
C HIS A 210 3.57 29.60 -4.96
N CYS A 211 2.95 28.66 -4.23
CA CYS A 211 2.62 28.82 -2.81
C CYS A 211 1.75 30.06 -2.52
N GLY A 212 0.86 30.40 -3.45
CA GLY A 212 -0.07 31.53 -3.31
C GLY A 212 0.51 32.87 -3.78
N GLU A 213 1.79 32.96 -4.16
CA GLU A 213 2.45 34.18 -4.66
C GLU A 213 2.14 35.40 -3.79
N ASN A 214 2.52 35.34 -2.50
CA ASN A 214 2.25 36.37 -1.48
C ASN A 214 0.76 36.74 -1.33
N GLY A 215 -0.13 35.77 -1.53
CA GLY A 215 -1.58 35.94 -1.39
C GLY A 215 -2.32 36.25 -2.70
N LEU A 216 -1.60 36.45 -3.82
CA LEU A 216 -2.21 36.72 -5.12
C LEU A 216 -3.03 35.54 -5.65
N PHE A 217 -2.62 34.31 -5.34
CA PHE A 217 -3.25 33.06 -5.82
C PHE A 217 -3.91 32.23 -4.69
N GLY A 218 -4.15 32.85 -3.53
CA GLY A 218 -4.68 32.18 -2.35
C GLY A 218 -3.76 32.34 -1.14
N THR A 219 -4.31 32.15 0.06
CA THR A 219 -3.61 32.36 1.32
C THR A 219 -3.40 31.08 2.12
N GLU A 220 -3.95 29.95 1.68
CA GLU A 220 -3.92 28.67 2.40
C GLU A 220 -2.50 28.18 2.70
N ASP A 221 -1.56 28.43 1.80
CA ASP A 221 -0.15 28.11 1.98
C ASP A 221 0.46 28.83 3.19
N MET A 222 0.17 30.12 3.34
CA MET A 222 0.66 30.95 4.44
C MET A 222 -0.16 30.73 5.72
N GLU A 223 -1.48 30.55 5.61
CA GLU A 223 -2.39 30.43 6.74
C GLU A 223 -2.38 29.04 7.38
N PHE A 224 -2.10 27.98 6.60
CA PHE A 224 -2.22 26.60 7.08
C PHE A 224 -0.96 25.75 6.90
N LEU A 225 -0.31 25.79 5.73
CA LEU A 225 0.83 24.91 5.46
C LEU A 225 2.11 25.40 6.16
N ALA A 226 2.42 26.70 6.08
CA ALA A 226 3.58 27.27 6.76
C ALA A 226 3.53 27.08 8.29
N PRO A 227 2.40 27.32 8.99
CA PRO A 227 2.29 27.01 10.41
C PRO A 227 2.47 25.52 10.73
N ALA A 228 2.05 24.61 9.85
CA ALA A 228 2.26 23.17 10.05
C ALA A 228 3.75 22.80 9.93
N VAL A 229 4.48 23.42 9.00
CA VAL A 229 5.94 23.27 8.86
C VAL A 229 6.65 23.79 10.09
N GLU A 230 6.32 25.00 10.57
CA GLU A 230 6.91 25.59 11.77
C GLU A 230 6.69 24.71 13.01
N GLN A 231 5.46 24.19 13.19
CA GLN A 231 5.14 23.28 14.30
C GLN A 231 5.91 21.96 14.21
N ALA A 232 6.13 21.43 13.01
CA ALA A 232 6.93 20.22 12.81
C ALA A 232 8.43 20.48 13.07
N GLN A 233 8.97 21.62 12.62
CA GLN A 233 10.34 22.05 12.90
C GLN A 233 10.58 22.24 14.40
N ALA A 234 9.62 22.82 15.13
CA ALA A 234 9.68 22.94 16.58
C ALA A 234 9.74 21.58 17.31
N LYS A 235 9.28 20.50 16.67
CA LYS A 235 9.40 19.11 17.14
C LYS A 235 10.72 18.44 16.71
N GLY A 236 11.62 19.16 16.05
CA GLY A 236 12.90 18.65 15.56
C GLY A 236 12.81 17.85 14.27
N ILE A 237 11.69 17.95 13.53
CA ILE A 237 11.53 17.27 12.23
C ILE A 237 12.29 18.07 11.16
N ASP A 238 13.15 17.40 10.40
CA ASP A 238 13.82 17.99 9.22
C ASP A 238 12.83 18.16 8.07
N VAL A 239 12.07 19.25 8.13
CA VAL A 239 11.05 19.61 7.13
C VAL A 239 11.20 21.05 6.66
N VAL A 240 10.99 21.26 5.36
CA VAL A 240 10.99 22.58 4.73
C VAL A 240 9.73 22.77 3.88
N GLY A 241 9.33 24.03 3.70
CA GLY A 241 8.24 24.42 2.80
C GLY A 241 7.29 25.45 3.43
N PRO A 242 6.15 25.72 2.79
CA PRO A 242 5.74 25.15 1.51
C PRO A 242 6.69 25.53 0.36
N ILE A 243 6.88 24.62 -0.60
CA ILE A 243 7.66 24.83 -1.83
C ILE A 243 6.73 24.63 -3.03
N SER A 244 6.86 25.47 -4.06
CA SER A 244 6.01 25.35 -5.26
C SER A 244 6.03 23.92 -5.82
N ALA A 245 4.83 23.38 -6.08
CA ALA A 245 4.64 21.98 -6.41
C ALA A 245 5.37 21.57 -7.70
N ASP A 246 5.41 22.45 -8.70
CA ASP A 246 6.14 22.25 -9.95
C ASP A 246 7.66 22.11 -9.78
N THR A 247 8.21 22.63 -8.68
CA THR A 247 9.64 22.60 -8.37
C THR A 247 10.00 21.49 -7.38
N VAL A 248 9.15 21.25 -6.37
CA VAL A 248 9.49 20.35 -5.25
C VAL A 248 9.69 18.90 -5.69
N PHE A 249 8.86 18.39 -6.61
CA PHE A 249 8.98 17.00 -7.08
C PHE A 249 10.23 16.78 -7.94
N ALA A 250 10.60 17.75 -8.77
CA ALA A 250 11.85 17.69 -9.52
C ALA A 250 13.07 17.69 -8.58
N ARG A 251 13.05 18.52 -7.54
CA ARG A 251 14.10 18.54 -6.51
C ARG A 251 14.18 17.23 -5.73
N ALA A 252 13.02 16.69 -5.32
CA ALA A 252 12.94 15.41 -4.60
C ALA A 252 13.48 14.26 -5.45
N TYR A 253 13.09 14.17 -6.72
CA TYR A 253 13.59 13.15 -7.65
C TYR A 253 15.12 13.23 -7.84
N ASN A 254 15.70 14.43 -7.77
CA ASN A 254 17.13 14.68 -7.82
C ASN A 254 17.82 14.59 -6.45
N GLY A 255 17.17 14.01 -5.44
CA GLY A 255 17.78 13.66 -4.15
C GLY A 255 17.84 14.79 -3.12
N ALA A 256 17.17 15.93 -3.35
CA ALA A 256 17.10 17.00 -2.36
C ALA A 256 16.25 16.63 -1.13
N PHE A 257 15.23 15.80 -1.33
CA PHE A 257 14.26 15.39 -0.32
C PHE A 257 13.99 13.89 -0.41
N ASP A 258 13.73 13.27 0.74
CA ASP A 258 13.45 11.85 0.85
C ASP A 258 11.93 11.56 0.82
N LEU A 259 11.12 12.56 1.20
CA LEU A 259 9.66 12.52 1.22
C LEU A 259 9.08 13.89 0.86
N VAL A 260 8.08 13.89 -0.03
CA VAL A 260 7.24 15.07 -0.30
C VAL A 260 5.86 14.89 0.35
N ILE A 261 5.35 15.94 1.00
CA ILE A 261 3.96 16.00 1.47
C ILE A 261 3.13 16.65 0.36
N ALA A 262 2.28 15.86 -0.28
CA ALA A 262 1.33 16.31 -1.30
C ALA A 262 -0.02 16.67 -0.66
N GLN A 263 -0.59 17.82 -1.04
CA GLN A 263 -1.83 18.33 -0.47
C GLN A 263 -3.08 17.55 -0.97
N TYR A 264 -3.02 17.07 -2.20
CA TYR A 264 -4.10 16.32 -2.84
C TYR A 264 -3.58 15.19 -3.73
N HIS A 265 -4.49 14.27 -4.11
CA HIS A 265 -4.19 13.03 -4.82
C HIS A 265 -3.30 13.25 -6.06
N ASP A 266 -3.77 14.02 -7.03
CA ASP A 266 -3.08 14.18 -8.32
C ASP A 266 -1.74 14.92 -8.19
N GLN A 267 -1.59 15.80 -7.19
CA GLN A 267 -0.33 16.48 -6.92
C GLN A 267 0.81 15.50 -6.65
N GLY A 268 0.54 14.41 -5.92
CA GLY A 268 1.52 13.38 -5.61
C GLY A 268 1.52 12.20 -6.60
N HIS A 269 0.35 11.80 -7.10
CA HIS A 269 0.23 10.65 -8.00
C HIS A 269 0.85 10.89 -9.36
N ILE A 270 0.63 12.07 -9.97
CA ILE A 270 1.18 12.40 -11.29
C ILE A 270 2.71 12.23 -11.31
N PRO A 271 3.50 12.88 -10.42
CA PRO A 271 4.96 12.75 -10.47
C PRO A 271 5.44 11.34 -10.15
N ILE A 272 4.80 10.61 -9.23
CA ILE A 272 5.14 9.20 -8.95
C ILE A 272 4.89 8.32 -10.18
N LYS A 273 3.71 8.42 -10.78
CA LYS A 273 3.34 7.60 -11.95
C LYS A 273 4.21 7.92 -13.16
N LEU A 274 4.69 9.15 -13.30
CA LEU A 274 5.61 9.54 -14.37
C LEU A 274 6.96 8.81 -14.26
N VAL A 275 7.50 8.61 -13.05
CA VAL A 275 8.87 8.10 -12.86
C VAL A 275 8.95 6.66 -12.35
N ALA A 276 7.86 6.12 -11.81
CA ALA A 276 7.82 4.84 -11.13
C ALA A 276 6.50 4.08 -11.38
N PHE A 277 5.94 4.18 -12.60
CA PHE A 277 4.64 3.62 -12.95
C PHE A 277 4.45 2.14 -12.52
N GLU A 278 5.48 1.32 -12.75
CA GLU A 278 5.45 -0.13 -12.46
C GLU A 278 6.03 -0.52 -11.10
N THR A 279 6.75 0.38 -10.43
CA THR A 279 7.52 0.05 -9.21
C THR A 279 7.05 0.78 -7.96
N ALA A 280 6.22 1.82 -8.11
CA ALA A 280 5.63 2.53 -6.98
C ALA A 280 4.66 1.63 -6.20
N VAL A 281 4.77 1.65 -4.88
CA VAL A 281 3.90 0.87 -3.99
C VAL A 281 3.08 1.79 -3.11
N ASN A 282 1.89 1.33 -2.73
CA ASN A 282 1.02 2.05 -1.81
C ASN A 282 1.17 1.49 -0.40
N VAL A 283 1.51 2.35 0.56
CA VAL A 283 1.73 2.00 1.96
C VAL A 283 0.71 2.74 2.83
N SER A 284 0.03 1.99 3.68
CA SER A 284 -0.98 2.54 4.60
C SER A 284 -0.37 2.84 5.96
N LEU A 285 -0.18 4.11 6.28
CA LEU A 285 0.39 4.57 7.55
C LEU A 285 -0.71 4.94 8.55
N GLY A 286 -0.44 4.75 9.84
CA GLY A 286 -1.35 5.14 10.94
C GLY A 286 -2.40 4.09 11.34
N LEU A 287 -2.50 2.97 10.62
CA LEU A 287 -3.25 1.80 11.09
C LEU A 287 -2.46 1.06 12.18
N PRO A 288 -3.08 0.19 13.02
CA PRO A 288 -2.38 -0.68 13.99
C PRO A 288 -1.71 -1.92 13.36
N ILE A 289 -1.88 -2.12 12.05
CA ILE A 289 -1.19 -3.12 11.23
C ILE A 289 -0.35 -2.49 10.13
N ASP A 290 0.73 -3.15 9.71
CA ASP A 290 1.50 -2.76 8.52
C ASP A 290 0.88 -3.33 7.25
N ARG A 291 0.71 -2.47 6.23
CA ARG A 291 0.16 -2.89 4.95
C ARG A 291 0.83 -2.16 3.78
N VAL A 292 1.21 -2.95 2.79
CA VAL A 292 1.71 -2.53 1.48
C VAL A 292 0.78 -3.09 0.40
N SER A 293 0.69 -2.42 -0.73
CA SER A 293 -0.14 -2.83 -1.86
C SER A 293 0.53 -2.52 -3.17
N VAL A 294 0.17 -3.32 -4.15
CA VAL A 294 0.35 -2.94 -5.55
C VAL A 294 -0.48 -1.70 -5.88
N ASP A 295 -0.07 -0.98 -6.92
CA ASP A 295 -0.63 0.30 -7.36
C ASP A 295 -1.33 0.20 -8.73
N HIS A 296 -1.79 -1.00 -9.07
CA HIS A 296 -2.62 -1.32 -10.25
C HIS A 296 -3.94 -1.98 -9.87
N GLY A 297 -4.90 -1.97 -10.79
CA GLY A 297 -6.22 -2.60 -10.63
C GLY A 297 -6.24 -4.10 -10.93
N THR A 298 -7.43 -4.69 -10.98
CA THR A 298 -7.64 -6.13 -11.24
C THR A 298 -7.37 -6.55 -12.68
N ALA A 299 -7.31 -5.59 -13.62
CA ALA A 299 -6.93 -5.79 -15.02
C ALA A 299 -7.60 -7.01 -15.67
N PHE A 300 -8.94 -7.04 -15.61
CA PHE A 300 -9.77 -8.15 -16.07
C PHE A 300 -9.57 -8.51 -17.55
N ASP A 301 -9.18 -7.55 -18.37
CA ASP A 301 -8.87 -7.70 -19.79
C ASP A 301 -7.65 -8.60 -20.07
N ILE A 302 -6.73 -8.71 -19.12
CA ILE A 302 -5.52 -9.54 -19.23
C ILE A 302 -5.45 -10.67 -18.20
N ALA A 303 -6.45 -10.80 -17.32
CA ALA A 303 -6.48 -11.85 -16.31
C ALA A 303 -6.47 -13.25 -16.96
N GLY A 304 -5.63 -14.15 -16.45
CA GLY A 304 -5.52 -15.54 -16.94
C GLY A 304 -4.90 -15.67 -18.33
N THR A 305 -4.28 -14.60 -18.86
CA THR A 305 -3.61 -14.62 -20.17
C THR A 305 -2.11 -14.88 -20.06
N GLY A 306 -1.53 -14.84 -18.86
CA GLY A 306 -0.09 -14.96 -18.67
C GLY A 306 0.66 -13.66 -18.96
N LYS A 307 -0.03 -12.56 -19.27
CA LYS A 307 0.56 -11.25 -19.60
C LYS A 307 0.69 -10.29 -18.41
N ALA A 308 0.12 -10.62 -17.25
CA ALA A 308 0.19 -9.73 -16.09
C ALA A 308 1.64 -9.53 -15.63
N ASN A 309 2.05 -8.26 -15.49
CA ASN A 309 3.36 -7.86 -14.99
C ASN A 309 3.39 -7.96 -13.46
N HIS A 310 4.37 -8.68 -12.92
CA HIS A 310 4.52 -8.93 -11.48
C HIS A 310 5.59 -8.05 -10.80
N VAL A 311 6.24 -7.14 -11.54
CA VAL A 311 7.28 -6.23 -11.01
C VAL A 311 6.77 -5.38 -9.85
N ASN A 312 5.52 -4.92 -9.93
CA ASN A 312 4.93 -4.12 -8.85
C ASN A 312 4.69 -4.95 -7.58
N MET A 313 4.29 -6.23 -7.72
CA MET A 313 4.15 -7.16 -6.60
C MET A 313 5.50 -7.44 -5.95
N LEU A 314 6.57 -7.64 -6.74
CA LEU A 314 7.94 -7.75 -6.21
C LEU A 314 8.35 -6.49 -5.43
N SER A 315 8.03 -5.30 -5.95
CA SER A 315 8.29 -4.03 -5.27
C SER A 315 7.53 -3.93 -3.94
N ALA A 316 6.26 -4.34 -3.92
CA ALA A 316 5.42 -4.36 -2.72
C ALA A 316 5.96 -5.34 -1.67
N ILE A 317 6.39 -6.53 -2.10
CA ILE A 317 7.03 -7.53 -1.26
C ILE A 317 8.35 -7.00 -0.68
N ALA A 318 9.21 -6.40 -1.51
CA ALA A 318 10.48 -5.84 -1.07
C ALA A 318 10.27 -4.77 0.02
N TYR A 319 9.31 -3.86 -0.19
CA TYR A 319 8.96 -2.84 0.80
C TYR A 319 8.36 -3.45 2.07
N ALA A 320 7.51 -4.48 1.95
CA ALA A 320 6.96 -5.18 3.10
C ALA A 320 8.04 -5.85 3.95
N ARG A 321 9.06 -6.47 3.33
CA ARG A 321 10.19 -7.04 4.06
C ARG A 321 11.02 -5.98 4.78
N LEU A 322 11.21 -4.81 4.16
CA LEU A 322 11.85 -3.67 4.81
C LEU A 322 11.08 -3.22 6.07
N MET A 323 9.74 -3.15 5.98
CA MET A 323 8.89 -2.81 7.12
C MET A 323 8.91 -3.90 8.21
N ALA A 324 8.89 -5.18 7.82
CA ALA A 324 8.88 -6.30 8.77
C ALA A 324 10.18 -6.38 9.60
N ARG A 325 11.32 -6.01 9.01
CA ARG A 325 12.62 -5.88 9.72
C ARG A 325 12.68 -4.70 10.69
N SER A 326 11.71 -3.79 10.59
CA SER A 326 11.58 -2.57 11.39
C SER A 326 10.29 -2.61 12.23
N PRO A 327 10.16 -3.56 13.17
CA PRO A 327 8.91 -3.85 13.84
C PRO A 327 8.39 -2.64 14.60
N ARG A 328 7.06 -2.51 14.63
CA ARG A 328 6.39 -1.44 15.36
C ARG A 328 6.72 -1.53 16.84
N ARG A 329 6.96 -0.37 17.46
CA ARG A 329 6.87 -0.29 18.93
C ARG A 329 5.45 -0.68 19.32
N LYS A 330 5.30 -1.74 20.11
CA LYS A 330 4.00 -2.07 20.70
C LYS A 330 3.54 -0.85 21.50
N ALA A 331 2.31 -0.39 21.26
CA ALA A 331 1.68 0.56 22.16
C ALA A 331 1.68 -0.10 23.55
N VAL A 332 2.32 0.55 24.52
CA VAL A 332 2.33 0.13 25.92
C VAL A 332 0.97 0.43 26.52
#